data_AF-A0A2D3WSB0-F1
#
_entry.id   AF-A0A2D3WSB0-F1
#
_cell.length_a   1.000
_cell.length_b   1.000
_cell.length_c   1.000
_cell.angle_alpha   90.00
_cell.angle_beta   90.00
_cell.angle_gamma   90.00
#
_symmetry.space_group_name_H-M   'P 1'
#
loop_
_entity.id
_entity.type
_entity.pdbx_description
1 polymer ?
#
loop_
_entity_poly.entity_id
_entity_poly.type
_entity_poly.pdbx_seq_one_letter_code
_entity_poly.pdbx_strand_id
1 'polypeptide(L)'
;MVHAGSQLGQKESQGRKEIVSKQFLREIRPLIQPIIAEIYHRLGLDYFGIDCSIDKEMNLLVFEINANMNVFIQTKNSLFAKHIEMIRTALIKMLMKNEK
;
A
#
# COMPACT_ATOMS: atom_id res chain seq x y z
N MET A 1 -5.26 -1.84 -13.27
CA MET A 1 -4.42 -2.75 -12.46
C MET A 1 -2.96 -2.39 -12.71
N VAL A 2 -2.30 -1.69 -11.79
CA VAL A 2 -0.88 -1.30 -11.94
C VAL A 2 -0.05 -2.30 -11.14
N HIS A 3 0.45 -3.34 -11.80
CA HIS A 3 1.36 -4.29 -11.17
C HIS A 3 2.73 -3.66 -10.95
N ALA A 4 3.27 -3.89 -9.76
CA ALA A 4 4.63 -3.51 -9.39
C ALA A 4 5.68 -3.94 -10.43
N GLY A 5 5.51 -5.12 -11.02
CA GLY A 5 6.45 -5.72 -11.98
C GLY A 5 6.40 -5.15 -13.41
N SER A 6 5.41 -4.33 -13.77
CA SER A 6 5.22 -3.90 -15.17
C SER A 6 5.82 -2.53 -15.51
N GLN A 7 6.58 -1.90 -14.60
CA GLN A 7 7.08 -0.54 -14.80
C GLN A 7 8.54 -0.49 -15.29
N LEU A 8 8.79 -1.09 -16.46
CA LEU A 8 9.93 -0.74 -17.30
C LEU A 8 9.50 0.39 -18.24
N GLY A 9 9.64 1.66 -17.80
CA GLY A 9 9.38 2.80 -18.68
C GLY A 9 9.19 4.16 -18.01
N GLN A 10 10.18 5.04 -18.26
CA GLN A 10 10.03 6.47 -18.53
C GLN A 10 9.88 7.47 -17.37
N LYS A 11 10.83 8.42 -17.32
CA LYS A 11 10.97 9.54 -16.39
C LYS A 11 9.75 10.49 -16.33
N GLU A 12 8.92 10.56 -17.37
CA GLU A 12 7.66 11.33 -17.37
C GLU A 12 6.58 10.75 -16.44
N SER A 13 6.65 9.45 -16.15
CA SER A 13 5.71 8.79 -15.25
C SER A 13 5.88 9.19 -13.78
N GLN A 14 7.02 9.77 -13.42
CA GLN A 14 7.40 10.02 -12.03
C GLN A 14 6.63 11.21 -11.42
N GLY A 15 6.56 12.35 -12.13
CA GLY A 15 5.85 13.54 -11.64
C GLY A 15 4.33 13.32 -11.49
N ARG A 16 3.72 12.58 -12.43
CA ARG A 16 2.29 12.20 -12.31
C ARG A 16 2.05 11.26 -11.14
N LYS A 17 2.92 10.28 -10.92
CA LYS A 17 2.82 9.37 -9.76
C LYS A 17 2.96 10.10 -8.43
N GLU A 18 3.81 11.11 -8.33
CA GLU A 18 3.94 11.94 -7.12
C GLU A 18 2.68 12.74 -6.83
N ILE A 19 2.07 13.37 -7.84
CA ILE A 19 0.82 14.13 -7.70
C ILE A 19 -0.31 13.21 -7.25
N VAL A 20 -0.47 12.07 -7.94
CA VAL A 20 -1.48 11.06 -7.60
C VAL A 20 -1.27 10.55 -6.17
N SER A 21 -0.01 10.31 -5.76
CA SER A 21 0.31 9.87 -4.40
C SER A 21 -0.04 10.92 -3.35
N LYS A 22 0.27 12.19 -3.58
CA LYS A 22 -0.07 13.28 -2.65
C LYS A 22 -1.58 13.46 -2.54
N GLN A 23 -2.29 13.43 -3.67
CA GLN A 23 -3.74 13.53 -3.69
C GLN A 23 -4.38 12.36 -2.95
N PHE A 24 -3.92 11.13 -3.20
CA PHE A 24 -4.40 9.94 -2.51
C PHE A 24 -4.27 10.09 -0.99
N LEU A 25 -3.10 10.51 -0.50
CA LEU A 25 -2.85 10.66 0.94
C LEU A 25 -3.74 11.73 1.59
N ARG A 26 -4.08 12.79 0.88
CA ARG A 26 -4.86 13.92 1.40
C ARG A 26 -6.37 13.71 1.29
N GLU A 27 -6.83 13.20 0.17
CA GLU A 27 -8.25 13.22 -0.21
C GLU A 27 -8.91 11.85 -0.11
N ILE A 28 -8.20 10.79 -0.49
CA ILE A 28 -8.78 9.44 -0.58
C ILE A 28 -8.56 8.68 0.74
N ARG A 29 -7.31 8.64 1.23
CA ARG A 29 -6.93 7.87 2.42
C ARG A 29 -7.83 8.14 3.62
N PRO A 30 -8.13 9.39 4.04
CA PRO A 30 -8.95 9.63 5.22
C PRO A 30 -10.36 9.05 5.11
N LEU A 31 -10.93 9.02 3.90
CA LEU A 31 -12.29 8.56 3.65
C LEU A 31 -12.39 7.04 3.67
N ILE A 32 -11.37 6.35 3.13
CA ILE A 32 -11.36 4.88 3.06
C ILE A 32 -10.75 4.23 4.31
N GLN A 33 -9.99 4.97 5.12
CA GLN A 33 -9.29 4.44 6.30
C GLN A 33 -10.20 3.67 7.28
N PRO A 34 -11.45 4.10 7.58
CA PRO A 34 -12.36 3.33 8.43
C PRO A 34 -12.71 1.97 7.84
N ILE A 35 -12.93 1.89 6.52
CA ILE A 35 -13.23 0.64 5.81
C ILE A 35 -12.03 -0.31 5.88
N ILE A 36 -10.81 0.21 5.66
CA ILE A 36 -9.58 -0.57 5.79
C ILE A 36 -9.37 -1.08 7.23
N ALA A 37 -9.70 -0.28 8.24
CA ALA A 37 -9.60 -0.68 9.65
C ALA A 37 -10.58 -1.81 9.98
N GLU A 38 -11.79 -1.78 9.45
CA GLU A 38 -12.77 -2.86 9.61
C GLU A 38 -12.30 -4.16 8.95
N ILE A 39 -11.70 -4.08 7.76
CA ILE A 39 -11.07 -5.25 7.10
C ILE A 39 -9.95 -5.82 7.98
N TYR A 40 -9.08 -4.96 8.51
CA TYR A 40 -8.03 -5.38 9.45
C TYR A 40 -8.61 -6.12 10.66
N HIS A 41 -9.62 -5.54 11.32
CA HIS A 41 -10.24 -6.15 12.51
C HIS A 41 -10.90 -7.51 12.22
N ARG A 42 -11.50 -7.67 11.03
CA ARG A 42 -12.14 -8.93 10.63
C ARG A 42 -11.15 -10.02 10.25
N LEU A 43 -10.07 -9.64 9.56
CA LEU A 43 -9.07 -10.61 9.09
C LEU A 43 -8.11 -11.04 10.21
N GLY A 44 -7.82 -10.15 11.17
CA GLY A 44 -6.85 -10.43 12.22
C GLY A 44 -5.42 -10.57 11.70
N LEU A 45 -5.13 -10.04 10.50
CA LEU A 45 -3.80 -10.05 9.90
C LEU A 45 -3.08 -8.73 10.18
N ASP A 46 -1.86 -8.80 10.72
CA ASP A 46 -1.04 -7.63 11.02
C ASP A 46 -0.41 -6.99 9.77
N TYR A 47 -0.33 -7.75 8.67
CA TYR A 47 0.18 -7.29 7.39
C TYR A 47 -0.56 -7.98 6.24
N PHE A 48 -1.05 -7.19 5.28
CA PHE A 48 -1.68 -7.67 4.06
C PHE A 48 -1.74 -6.56 3.00
N GLY A 49 -1.84 -6.96 1.74
CA GLY A 49 -2.17 -6.08 0.61
C GLY A 49 -3.63 -6.19 0.23
N ILE A 50 -4.25 -5.10 -0.24
CA ILE A 50 -5.60 -5.11 -0.81
C ILE A 50 -5.51 -4.62 -2.26
N ASP A 51 -5.97 -5.44 -3.19
CA ASP A 51 -6.24 -5.02 -4.55
C ASP A 51 -7.73 -4.74 -4.71
N CYS A 52 -8.06 -3.47 -4.98
CA CYS A 52 -9.43 -3.01 -5.05
C CYS A 52 -9.62 -1.88 -6.08
N SER A 53 -10.87 -1.64 -6.44
CA SER A 53 -11.28 -0.37 -7.05
C SER A 53 -11.98 0.51 -6.02
N ILE A 54 -11.75 1.81 -6.12
CA ILE A 54 -12.46 2.84 -5.36
C ILE A 54 -13.33 3.59 -6.35
N ASP A 55 -14.64 3.62 -6.11
CA ASP A 55 -15.57 4.37 -6.97
C ASP A 55 -15.62 5.86 -6.59
N LYS A 56 -16.52 6.62 -7.23
CA LYS A 56 -16.67 8.06 -7.00
C LYS A 56 -17.27 8.40 -5.63
N GLU A 57 -17.93 7.45 -4.98
CA GLU A 57 -18.57 7.57 -3.67
C GLU A 57 -17.65 7.05 -2.55
N MET A 58 -16.42 6.65 -2.89
CA MET A 58 -15.44 6.04 -1.98
C MET A 58 -15.83 4.65 -1.48
N ASN A 59 -16.72 3.95 -2.19
CA ASN A 59 -16.95 2.53 -1.93
C ASN A 59 -15.77 1.70 -2.45
N LEU A 60 -15.40 0.67 -1.70
CA LEU A 60 -14.35 -0.27 -2.07
C LEU A 60 -14.97 -1.54 -2.63
N LEU A 61 -14.63 -1.88 -3.87
CA LEU A 61 -14.83 -3.22 -4.41
C LEU A 61 -13.49 -3.96 -4.36
N VAL A 62 -13.40 -4.93 -3.45
CA VAL A 62 -12.19 -5.73 -3.23
C VAL A 62 -12.18 -6.93 -4.17
N PHE A 63 -11.07 -7.11 -4.90
CA PHE A 63 -10.87 -8.27 -5.77
C PHE A 63 -10.00 -9.33 -5.09
N GLU A 64 -9.01 -8.89 -4.32
CA GLU A 64 -8.03 -9.78 -3.69
C GLU A 64 -7.48 -9.16 -2.40
N ILE A 65 -7.22 -10.02 -1.40
CA ILE A 65 -6.48 -9.67 -0.19
C ILE A 65 -5.33 -10.66 -0.01
N ASN A 66 -4.11 -10.14 -0.02
CA ASN A 66 -2.89 -10.92 0.03
C ASN A 66 -2.23 -10.83 1.40
N ALA A 67 -2.18 -11.93 2.15
CA ALA A 67 -1.52 -11.98 3.47
C ALA A 67 0.00 -11.74 3.41
N ASN A 68 0.61 -11.91 2.23
CA ASN A 68 2.02 -11.59 2.01
C ASN A 68 2.20 -10.91 0.67
N MET A 69 2.37 -9.59 0.71
CA MET A 69 2.64 -8.80 -0.48
C MET A 69 4.15 -8.74 -0.72
N ASN A 70 4.59 -9.00 -1.95
CA ASN A 70 5.97 -8.78 -2.38
C ASN A 70 6.31 -7.29 -2.27
N VAL A 71 6.94 -6.90 -1.15
CA VAL A 71 7.49 -5.56 -1.00
C VAL A 71 8.70 -5.45 -1.91
N PHE A 72 8.71 -4.47 -2.83
CA PHE A 72 9.81 -4.24 -3.77
C PHE A 72 11.17 -4.28 -3.06
N ILE A 73 12.01 -5.25 -3.43
CA ILE A 73 13.34 -5.45 -2.84
C ILE A 73 14.35 -4.42 -3.42
N GLN A 74 14.05 -3.81 -4.57
CA GLN A 74 14.88 -2.78 -5.20
C GLN A 74 14.27 -1.38 -5.03
N THR A 75 14.70 -0.67 -3.98
CA THR A 75 14.11 0.62 -3.57
C THR A 75 14.89 1.86 -4.02
N LYS A 76 16.13 1.69 -4.52
CA LYS A 76 16.96 2.83 -4.94
C LYS A 76 16.25 3.61 -6.06
N ASN A 77 15.87 4.84 -5.75
CA ASN A 77 15.17 5.80 -6.63
C ASN A 77 13.66 5.55 -6.89
N SER A 78 12.98 4.75 -6.07
CA SER A 78 11.51 4.60 -6.15
C SER A 78 10.78 5.71 -5.38
N LEU A 79 9.66 6.21 -5.93
CA LEU A 79 8.72 7.11 -5.22
C LEU A 79 8.16 6.49 -3.94
N PHE A 80 8.13 5.16 -3.89
CA PHE A 80 7.59 4.41 -2.78
C PHE A 80 8.66 4.00 -1.77
N ALA A 81 9.92 4.40 -1.95
CA ALA A 81 11.03 4.00 -1.07
C ALA A 81 10.71 4.27 0.41
N LYS A 82 10.16 5.45 0.74
CA LYS A 82 9.76 5.78 2.12
C LYS A 82 8.69 4.84 2.67
N HIS A 83 7.69 4.50 1.86
CA HIS A 83 6.60 3.60 2.25
C HIS A 83 7.09 2.16 2.44
N ILE A 84 7.98 1.71 1.56
CA ILE A 84 8.64 0.40 1.65
C ILE A 84 9.46 0.31 2.94
N GLU A 85 10.24 1.33 3.26
CA GLU A 85 11.02 1.38 4.50
C GLU A 85 10.13 1.42 5.77
N MET A 86 8.98 2.08 5.71
CA MET A 86 7.99 2.04 6.80
C MET A 86 7.45 0.63 7.02
N ILE A 87 7.05 -0.06 5.95
CA ILE A 87 6.56 -1.45 6.02
C ILE A 87 7.66 -2.36 6.57
N ARG A 88 8.88 -2.28 6.03
CA ARG A 88 10.04 -3.06 6.50
C ARG A 88 10.29 -2.86 7.99
N THR A 89 10.31 -1.60 8.44
CA THR A 89 10.51 -1.25 9.85
C THR A 89 9.40 -1.80 10.75
N ALA A 90 8.14 -1.72 10.30
CA ALA A 90 7.01 -2.25 11.05
C ALA A 90 7.08 -3.79 11.20
N LEU A 91 7.43 -4.50 10.11
CA LEU A 91 7.61 -5.95 10.13
C LEU A 91 8.75 -6.37 11.07
N ILE A 92 9.91 -5.69 11.03
CA ILE A 92 11.02 -5.95 11.96
C ILE A 92 10.55 -5.78 13.41
N LYS A 93 9.85 -4.68 13.72
CA LYS A 93 9.32 -4.43 15.07
C LYS A 93 8.34 -5.50 15.52
N MET A 94 7.49 -5.99 14.61
CA MET A 94 6.54 -7.06 14.91
C MET A 94 7.26 -8.36 15.27
N LEU A 95 8.28 -8.74 14.49
CA LEU A 95 9.09 -9.92 14.76
C LEU A 95 9.83 -9.81 16.09
N MET A 96 10.45 -8.66 16.38
CA MET A 96 11.18 -8.44 17.64
C MET A 96 10.26 -8.41 18.86
N LYS A 97 8.98 -8.04 18.71
CA LYS A 97 8.01 -7.99 19.81
C LYS A 97 7.52 -9.39 20.23
N ASN A 98 7.68 -10.38 19.36
CA ASN A 98 7.29 -11.77 19.58
C ASN A 98 8.41 -12.62 20.20
N GLU A 99 9.60 -12.06 20.40
CA GLU A 99 10.67 -12.68 21.21
C GLU A 99 10.39 -12.40 22.70
N LYS A 100 9.57 -13.26 23.31
CA LYS A 100 9.43 -13.38 24.77
C LYS A 100 9.73 -14.81 25.20
#